data_AF-A0A920HKA7-F1
#
_entry.id   AF-A0A920HKA7-F1
#
_cell.length_a   1.000
_cell.length_b   1.000
_cell.length_c   1.000
_cell.angle_alpha   90.00
_cell.angle_beta   90.00
_cell.angle_gamma   90.00
#
_symmetry.space_group_name_H-M   'P 1'
#
loop_
_entity.id
_entity.type
_entity.pdbx_description
1 polymer ?
#
loop_
_entity_poly.entity_id
_entity_poly.type
_entity_poly.pdbx_seq_one_letter_code
_entity_poly.pdbx_strand_id
1 'polypeptide(L)'
;MIFLRIDPFGDSRSNYILGSNAFGSQVDLRVKNATSEEDTFDEAYNAVFETKSSIVDDGYVLEFKVPINSLPYPPGKNQIWNFNISRVLHLMELLQKSNPAI
;
A
#
# COMPACT_ATOMS: atom_id res chain seq x y z
N MET A 1 -7.43 -5.17 3.84
CA MET A 1 -6.16 -4.50 3.46
C MET A 1 -6.45 -3.17 2.77
N ILE A 2 -5.73 -2.10 3.10
CA ILE A 2 -5.65 -0.87 2.28
C ILE A 2 -4.24 -0.77 1.71
N PHE A 3 -4.14 -0.42 0.43
CA PHE A 3 -2.88 -0.20 -0.27
C PHE A 3 -2.83 1.20 -0.88
N LEU A 4 -1.69 1.87 -0.70
CA LEU A 4 -1.27 3.08 -1.38
C LEU A 4 -0.31 2.67 -2.50
N ARG A 5 -0.65 2.96 -3.75
CA ARG A 5 0.25 2.78 -4.91
C ARG A 5 0.72 4.14 -5.37
N ILE A 6 2.03 4.28 -5.49
CA ILE A 6 2.69 5.54 -5.83
C ILE A 6 3.58 5.26 -7.04
N ASP A 7 3.41 6.04 -8.11
CA ASP A 7 4.29 6.06 -9.28
C ASP A 7 4.88 7.47 -9.43
N PRO A 8 6.04 7.72 -8.79
CA PRO A 8 6.72 9.01 -8.82
C PRO A 8 7.29 9.39 -10.19
N PHE A 9 7.52 8.40 -11.06
CA PHE A 9 8.17 8.59 -12.37
C PHE A 9 7.15 8.78 -13.49
N GLY A 10 5.90 8.38 -13.28
CA GLY A 10 4.81 8.49 -14.25
C GLY A 10 4.94 7.52 -15.42
N ASP A 11 5.81 6.52 -15.31
CA ASP A 11 6.16 5.61 -16.41
C ASP A 11 5.47 4.25 -16.31
N SER A 12 4.69 4.02 -15.24
CA SER A 12 4.05 2.74 -14.90
C SER A 12 5.02 1.56 -14.73
N ARG A 13 6.33 1.81 -14.67
CA ARG A 13 7.40 0.78 -14.56
C ARG A 13 8.04 0.74 -13.19
N SER A 14 7.92 1.81 -12.42
CA SER A 14 8.41 1.90 -11.04
C SER A 14 7.28 2.32 -10.10
N ASN A 15 6.50 1.33 -9.65
CA ASN A 15 5.43 1.57 -8.66
C ASN A 15 5.87 1.07 -7.29
N TYR A 16 5.60 1.88 -6.27
CA TYR A 16 5.79 1.52 -4.87
C TYR A 16 4.44 1.29 -4.23
N ILE A 17 4.28 0.15 -3.57
CA ILE A 17 3.03 -0.24 -2.94
C ILE A 17 3.29 -0.34 -1.44
N LEU A 18 2.58 0.50 -0.68
CA LEU A 18 2.60 0.50 0.78
C LEU A 18 1.23 0.04 1.25
N GLY A 19 1.20 -0.98 2.10
CA GLY A 19 -0.03 -1.61 2.55
C GLY A 19 -0.14 -1.67 4.06
N SER A 20 -1.38 -1.68 4.54
CA SER A 20 -1.66 -2.06 5.92
C SER A 20 -3.00 -2.76 6.09
N ASN A 21 -3.04 -3.71 7.02
CA ASN A 21 -4.29 -4.34 7.44
C ASN A 21 -5.01 -3.46 8.49
N ALA A 22 -6.22 -3.86 8.88
CA ALA A 22 -7.01 -3.11 9.87
C ALA A 22 -6.33 -2.99 11.25
N PHE A 23 -5.34 -3.85 11.54
CA PHE A 23 -4.58 -3.85 12.79
C PHE A 23 -3.30 -3.03 12.69
N GLY A 24 -3.01 -2.39 11.56
CA GLY A 24 -1.81 -1.57 11.38
C GLY A 24 -0.57 -2.38 10.99
N SER A 25 -0.68 -3.70 10.76
CA SER A 25 0.43 -4.50 10.25
C SER A 25 0.78 -4.04 8.84
N GLN A 26 2.07 -3.87 8.56
CA GLN A 26 2.58 -3.30 7.33
C GLN A 26 2.95 -4.37 6.30
N VAL A 27 2.88 -4.00 5.04
CA VAL A 27 3.49 -4.72 3.92
C VAL A 27 3.95 -3.69 2.90
N ASP A 28 5.06 -3.96 2.22
CA ASP A 28 5.52 -3.16 1.11
C ASP A 28 6.10 -4.02 0.00
N LEU A 29 6.05 -3.49 -1.21
CA LEU A 29 6.54 -4.15 -2.41
C LEU A 29 6.79 -3.13 -3.50
N ARG A 30 7.80 -3.40 -4.32
CA ARG A 30 8.09 -2.63 -5.53
C ARG A 30 7.66 -3.42 -6.76
N VAL A 31 6.90 -2.78 -7.64
CA VAL A 31 6.56 -3.33 -8.95
C VAL A 31 7.64 -2.91 -9.95
N LYS A 32 8.15 -3.88 -10.69
CA LYS A 32 9.13 -3.71 -11.77
C LYS A 32 8.47 -4.04 -13.11
N ASN A 33 8.99 -3.44 -14.17
CA ASN A 33 8.62 -3.84 -15.52
C ASN A 33 9.26 -5.19 -15.86
N ALA A 34 8.48 -6.27 -15.84
CA ALA A 34 8.93 -7.62 -16.13
C ALA A 34 7.98 -8.33 -17.12
N THR A 35 8.45 -9.42 -17.71
CA THR A 35 7.68 -10.23 -18.67
C THR A 35 6.93 -11.38 -18.01
N SER A 36 7.20 -11.66 -16.73
CA SER A 36 6.54 -12.69 -15.92
C SER A 36 5.97 -12.06 -14.65
N GLU A 37 4.92 -12.67 -14.08
CA GLU A 37 4.32 -12.19 -12.83
C GLU A 37 5.25 -12.37 -11.62
N GLU A 38 6.01 -13.47 -11.59
CA GLU A 38 6.99 -13.77 -10.54
C GLU A 38 8.10 -12.69 -10.47
N ASP A 39 8.55 -12.20 -11.62
CA ASP A 39 9.57 -11.15 -11.70
C ASP A 39 9.00 -9.72 -11.57
N THR A 40 7.67 -9.58 -11.59
CA THR A 40 6.99 -8.28 -11.53
C THR A 40 7.08 -7.67 -10.14
N PHE A 41 7.05 -8.49 -9.09
CA PHE A 41 7.02 -8.04 -7.71
C PHE A 41 8.36 -8.28 -7.02
N ASP A 42 8.92 -7.21 -6.46
CA ASP A 42 10.06 -7.26 -5.56
C ASP A 42 9.56 -7.17 -4.12
N GLU A 43 9.34 -8.34 -3.52
CA GLU A 43 8.92 -8.49 -2.12
C GLU A 43 10.06 -8.22 -1.13
N ALA A 44 11.31 -8.16 -1.60
CA ALA A 44 12.47 -7.80 -0.77
C ALA A 44 12.63 -6.28 -0.63
N TYR A 45 11.75 -5.49 -1.26
CA TYR A 45 11.65 -4.07 -0.98
C TYR A 45 11.36 -3.85 0.52
N ASN A 46 11.92 -2.76 1.06
CA ASN A 46 11.83 -2.46 2.49
C ASN A 46 11.68 -0.95 2.67
N ALA A 47 10.49 -0.45 2.36
CA ALA A 47 10.14 0.95 2.50
C ALA A 47 10.12 1.37 3.97
N VAL A 48 10.61 2.58 4.25
CA VAL A 48 10.43 3.21 5.57
C VAL A 48 9.11 3.97 5.58
N PHE A 49 8.14 3.50 6.35
CA PHE A 49 6.88 4.19 6.61
C PHE A 49 6.29 3.73 7.94
N GLU A 50 5.38 4.52 8.51
CA GLU A 50 4.66 4.19 9.74
C GLU A 50 3.16 4.11 9.47
N THR A 51 2.49 3.20 10.17
CA THR A 51 1.03 3.07 10.13
C THR A 51 0.45 3.13 11.54
N LYS A 52 -0.71 3.78 11.67
CA LYS A 52 -1.56 3.69 12.85
C LYS A 52 -2.95 3.25 12.43
N SER A 53 -3.56 2.43 13.27
CA SER A 53 -4.88 1.88 13.03
C SER A 53 -5.82 2.17 14.21
N SER A 54 -7.10 2.33 13.89
CA SER A 54 -8.17 2.40 14.88
C SER A 54 -9.36 1.62 14.34
N ILE A 55 -9.79 0.58 15.07
CA ILE A 55 -11.04 -0.13 14.79
C ILE A 55 -12.19 0.71 15.34
N VAL A 56 -13.21 0.94 14.53
CA VAL A 56 -14.41 1.72 14.84
C VAL A 56 -15.67 0.91 14.51
N ASP A 57 -16.84 1.37 14.95
CA ASP A 57 -18.07 0.59 14.92
C ASP A 57 -18.48 0.08 13.53
N ASP A 58 -18.14 0.78 12.45
CA ASP A 58 -18.47 0.41 11.06
C ASP A 58 -17.26 -0.05 10.23
N GLY A 59 -16.06 -0.10 10.82
CA GLY A 59 -14.85 -0.51 10.11
C GLY A 59 -13.55 -0.14 10.81
N TYR A 60 -12.67 0.52 10.10
CA TYR A 60 -11.38 0.94 10.62
C TYR A 60 -10.86 2.17 9.90
N VAL A 61 -10.07 2.94 10.62
CA VAL A 61 -9.31 4.07 10.10
C VAL A 61 -7.83 3.66 10.05
N LEU A 62 -7.16 3.97 8.94
CA LEU A 62 -5.72 3.81 8.80
C LEU A 62 -5.08 5.15 8.48
N GLU A 63 -4.04 5.48 9.23
CA GLU A 63 -3.17 6.62 8.98
C GLU A 63 -1.81 6.11 8.49
N PHE A 64 -1.33 6.66 7.38
CA PHE A 64 -0.01 6.38 6.83
C PHE A 64 0.87 7.62 6.96
N LYS A 65 2.05 7.46 7.53
CA LYS A 65 3.11 8.48 7.52
C LYS A 65 4.24 7.97 6.65
N VAL A 66 4.36 8.56 5.46
CA VAL A 66 5.34 8.18 4.44
C VAL A 66 6.34 9.33 4.26
N PRO A 67 7.58 9.19 4.75
CA PRO A 67 8.64 10.12 4.39
C PRO A 67 8.87 10.09 2.88
N ILE A 68 8.76 11.23 2.19
CA ILE A 68 8.94 11.29 0.72
C ILE A 68 10.31 10.73 0.29
N ASN A 69 11.33 10.90 1.13
CA ASN A 69 12.68 10.39 0.90
C ASN A 69 12.85 8.87 1.12
N SER A 70 11.84 8.16 1.62
CA SER A 70 11.87 6.69 1.69
C SER A 70 11.53 6.02 0.36
N LEU A 71 10.95 6.77 -0.57
CA LEU A 71 10.63 6.32 -1.91
C LEU A 71 11.67 6.87 -2.90
N PRO A 72 12.09 6.11 -3.91
CA PRO A 72 12.79 6.68 -5.05
C PRO A 72 11.86 7.55 -5.90
N TYR A 73 12.34 8.73 -6.30
CA TYR A 73 11.61 9.69 -7.14
C TYR A 73 12.59 10.51 -8.00
N PRO A 74 12.14 11.13 -9.11
CA PRO A 74 13.02 11.91 -9.97
C PRO A 74 13.55 13.18 -9.27
N PRO A 75 14.67 13.77 -9.69
CA PRO A 75 15.12 15.06 -9.17
C PRO A 75 14.26 16.23 -9.71
N GLY A 76 14.25 17.36 -8.99
CA GLY A 76 13.57 18.60 -9.42
C GLY A 76 12.45 19.05 -8.49
N LYS A 77 11.86 20.22 -8.77
CA LYS A 77 10.75 20.82 -8.00
C LYS A 77 9.42 20.66 -8.75
N ASN A 78 8.30 20.76 -8.03
CA ASN A 78 6.94 20.75 -8.59
C ASN A 78 6.61 19.49 -9.42
N GLN A 79 6.93 18.32 -8.88
CA GLN A 79 6.68 17.04 -9.55
C GLN A 79 5.21 16.67 -9.51
N ILE A 80 4.76 15.97 -10.55
CA ILE A 80 3.44 15.35 -10.63
C ILE A 80 3.65 13.86 -10.46
N TRP A 81 3.05 13.28 -9.42
CA TRP A 81 3.10 11.85 -9.17
C TRP A 81 1.74 11.23 -9.43
N ASN A 82 1.73 10.03 -10.00
CA ASN A 82 0.53 9.24 -10.11
C ASN A 82 0.29 8.50 -8.80
N PHE A 83 -0.97 8.36 -8.42
CA PHE A 83 -1.34 7.78 -7.14
C PHE A 83 -2.67 7.03 -7.21
N ASN A 84 -2.76 5.93 -6.46
CA ASN A 84 -3.99 5.16 -6.31
C ASN A 84 -4.13 4.63 -4.88
N ILE A 85 -5.36 4.62 -4.37
CA ILE A 85 -5.72 3.93 -3.14
C ILE A 85 -6.66 2.79 -3.50
N SER A 86 -6.37 1.60 -2.98
CA SER A 86 -7.22 0.43 -3.15
C SER A 86 -7.49 -0.23 -1.81
N ARG A 87 -8.70 -0.77 -1.65
CA ARG A 87 -9.05 -1.65 -0.55
C ARG A 87 -9.27 -3.06 -1.09
N VAL A 88 -8.62 -4.03 -0.49
CA VAL A 88 -8.85 -5.46 -0.76
C VAL A 88 -9.49 -6.07 0.47
N LEU A 89 -10.66 -6.68 0.28
CA LEU A 89 -11.37 -7.45 1.29
C LEU A 89 -10.95 -8.91 1.16
N HIS A 90 -10.55 -9.54 2.26
CA HIS A 90 -10.37 -10.98 2.29
C HIS A 90 -11.65 -11.67 2.73
N LEU A 91 -11.87 -12.90 2.26
CA LEU A 91 -13.06 -13.69 2.57
C LEU A 91 -13.26 -13.84 4.09
N MET A 92 -12.18 -14.00 4.86
CA MET A 92 -12.23 -14.05 6.33
C MET A 92 -12.77 -12.74 6.94
N GLU A 93 -12.41 -11.58 6.40
CA GLU A 93 -12.90 -10.27 6.84
C GLU A 93 -14.40 -10.11 6.53
N LEU A 94 -14.85 -10.65 5.39
CA LEU A 94 -16.27 -10.71 5.03
C LEU A 94 -17.05 -11.64 5.96
N LEU A 95 -16.50 -12.81 6.29
CA LEU A 95 -17.13 -13.78 7.19
C LEU A 95 -17.30 -13.21 8.60
N GLN A 96 -16.29 -12.51 9.12
CA GLN A 96 -16.33 -11.86 10.43
C GLN A 96 -17.36 -10.72 10.47
N LYS A 97 -17.52 -9.94 9.40
CA LYS A 97 -18.61 -8.95 9.28
C LYS A 97 -19.98 -9.58 9.13
N SER A 98 -20.09 -10.74 8.48
CA SER A 98 -21.38 -11.44 8.31
C SER A 98 -21.84 -12.17 9.57
N ASN A 99 -20.96 -12.34 10.55
CA ASN A 99 -21.27 -12.99 11.82
C ASN A 99 -20.74 -12.16 13.01
N PRO A 100 -21.40 -11.04 13.37
CA PRO A 100 -20.97 -10.18 14.46
C PRO A 100 -21.16 -10.78 15.87
N ALA A 101 -21.52 -12.07 15.99
CA ALA A 101 -21.77 -12.73 17.26
C ALA A 101 -21.33 -14.20 17.26
N ILE A 102 -20.02 -14.44 17.35
CA ILE A 102 -19.39 -15.51 18.16
C ILE A 102 -18.11 -14.94 18.76
#